data_AF-A0A915NA26-F1
#
_entry.id   AF-A0A915NA26-F1
#
_cell.length_a   1.000
_cell.length_b   1.000
_cell.length_c   1.000
_cell.angle_alpha   90.00
_cell.angle_beta   90.00
_cell.angle_gamma   90.00
#
_symmetry.space_group_name_H-M   'P 1'
#
loop_
_entity.id
_entity.type
_entity.pdbx_description
1 polymer ?
#
loop_
_entity_poly.entity_id
_entity_poly.type
_entity_poly.pdbx_seq_one_letter_code
_entity_poly.pdbx_strand_id
1 'polypeptide(L)'
;MFFPTLFLLSLSITYPCLAWFHFGHENPQQKQQTLPEGVQSTDLRMPSVRIEKNDTYLCTAFPLDADEEHYIVSFEPLANQHQIHHMLLFGCEMPGSDEPAW
;
A
#
# COMPACT_ATOMS: atom_id res chain seq x y z
N MET A 1 5.59 43.31 -19.31
CA MET A 1 4.27 43.94 -19.13
C MET A 1 3.55 43.11 -18.07
N PHE A 2 3.47 43.63 -16.86
CA PHE A 2 2.81 43.03 -15.70
C PHE A 2 1.30 43.10 -15.87
N PHE A 3 0.56 42.03 -15.58
CA PHE A 3 -0.78 42.09 -14.98
C PHE A 3 -1.06 40.78 -14.24
N PRO A 4 -0.94 40.76 -12.89
CA PRO A 4 -1.51 39.72 -12.06
C PRO A 4 -2.97 40.05 -11.71
N THR A 5 -3.75 38.99 -11.66
CA THR A 5 -4.95 38.71 -10.85
C THR A 5 -5.40 39.80 -9.86
N LEU A 6 -6.67 40.23 -9.97
CA LEU A 6 -7.36 40.96 -8.92
C LEU A 6 -8.74 40.33 -8.62
N PHE A 7 -8.81 39.72 -7.45
CA PHE A 7 -9.91 39.68 -6.48
C PHE A 7 -11.36 39.69 -6.98
N LEU A 8 -12.04 38.55 -6.79
CA LEU A 8 -13.46 38.52 -6.45
C LEU A 8 -13.61 37.98 -5.02
N LEU A 9 -13.64 38.90 -4.06
CA LEU A 9 -14.12 38.70 -2.70
C LEU A 9 -15.66 38.81 -2.75
N SER A 10 -16.35 37.68 -2.70
CA SER A 10 -17.77 37.66 -2.34
C SER A 10 -18.09 36.39 -1.55
N LEU A 11 -17.64 36.33 -0.30
CA LEU A 11 -18.28 35.47 0.68
C LEU A 11 -19.33 36.29 1.42
N SER A 12 -20.58 36.12 1.00
CA SER A 12 -21.76 36.56 1.71
C SER A 12 -21.88 35.75 3.00
N ILE A 13 -21.51 36.36 4.13
CA ILE A 13 -21.77 35.83 5.47
C ILE A 13 -23.23 36.12 5.77
N THR A 14 -24.10 35.11 5.61
CA THR A 14 -25.48 35.17 6.09
C THR A 14 -25.92 33.83 6.67
N TYR A 15 -25.99 33.86 8.00
CA TYR A 15 -26.84 33.10 8.92
C TYR A 15 -26.34 31.78 9.55
N PRO A 16 -26.47 31.69 10.90
CA PRO A 16 -26.03 30.57 11.70
C PRO A 16 -27.11 29.49 11.68
N CYS A 17 -26.76 28.29 11.24
CA CYS A 17 -27.48 27.10 11.64
C CYS A 17 -26.50 26.25 12.44
N LEU A 18 -26.68 26.28 13.76
CA LEU A 18 -26.28 25.22 14.67
C LEU A 18 -26.95 23.93 14.22
N ALA A 19 -26.49 23.37 13.11
CA ALA A 19 -26.67 21.97 12.81
C ALA A 19 -25.80 21.24 13.83
N TRP A 20 -26.45 20.70 14.85
CA TRP A 20 -25.94 19.62 15.65
C TRP A 20 -25.64 18.46 14.69
N PHE A 21 -24.52 18.53 14.00
CA PHE A 21 -23.88 17.34 13.48
C PHE A 21 -23.57 16.52 14.73
N HIS A 22 -24.35 15.46 14.95
CA HIS A 22 -23.81 14.29 15.61
C HIS A 22 -22.57 13.90 14.79
N PHE A 23 -21.43 14.46 15.18
CA PHE A 23 -20.12 13.95 14.86
C PHE A 23 -20.10 12.59 15.56
N GLY A 24 -20.62 11.58 14.87
CA GLY A 24 -20.29 10.21 15.18
C GLY A 24 -18.76 10.18 15.19
N HIS A 25 -18.20 10.05 16.37
CA HIS A 25 -16.78 9.88 16.55
C HIS A 25 -16.48 8.49 15.99
N GLU A 26 -16.29 8.40 14.67
CA GLU A 26 -15.78 7.19 14.06
C GLU A 26 -14.42 6.94 14.71
N ASN A 27 -14.38 5.90 15.52
CA ASN A 27 -13.19 5.51 16.24
C ASN A 27 -12.13 5.11 15.19
N PRO A 28 -10.99 5.82 15.08
CA PRO A 28 -9.96 5.53 14.07
C PRO A 28 -9.18 4.23 14.37
N GLN A 29 -9.62 3.43 15.34
CA GLN A 29 -8.96 2.22 15.82
C GLN A 29 -9.81 0.95 15.63
N GLN A 30 -10.65 0.90 14.61
CA GLN A 30 -11.33 -0.37 14.26
C GLN A 30 -11.57 -0.55 12.77
N LYS A 31 -10.50 -0.45 11.96
CA LYS A 31 -10.45 -1.11 10.65
C LYS A 31 -9.75 -2.45 10.80
N GLN A 32 -10.25 -3.33 11.67
CA GLN A 32 -9.90 -4.75 11.57
C GLN A 32 -10.62 -5.24 10.32
N GLN A 33 -9.95 -5.23 9.16
CA GLN A 33 -10.51 -5.78 7.94
C GLN A 33 -10.66 -7.28 8.14
N THR A 34 -11.87 -7.75 8.47
CA THR A 34 -12.21 -9.15 8.33
C THR A 34 -12.07 -9.50 6.85
N LEU A 35 -11.14 -10.40 6.52
CA LEU A 35 -10.99 -10.88 5.15
C LEU A 35 -12.30 -11.58 4.73
N PRO A 36 -12.72 -11.45 3.46
CA PRO A 36 -13.86 -12.20 2.95
C PRO A 36 -13.67 -13.72 3.17
N GLU A 37 -14.76 -14.45 3.29
CA GLU A 37 -14.72 -15.91 3.42
C GLU A 37 -14.01 -16.53 2.21
N GLY A 38 -13.05 -17.43 2.46
CA GLY A 38 -12.20 -18.04 1.44
C GLY A 38 -11.00 -17.18 1.00
N VAL A 39 -10.82 -15.97 1.53
CA VAL A 39 -9.64 -15.12 1.25
C VAL A 39 -8.63 -15.24 2.39
N GLN A 40 -7.41 -15.62 2.04
CA GLN A 40 -6.27 -15.66 2.94
C GLN A 40 -5.27 -14.56 2.58
N SER A 41 -4.53 -14.08 3.58
CA SER A 41 -3.40 -13.16 3.39
C SER A 41 -2.09 -13.85 3.71
N THR A 42 -1.04 -13.56 2.95
CA THR A 42 0.31 -14.10 3.17
C THR A 42 1.34 -13.00 2.96
N ASP A 43 2.25 -12.86 3.92
CA ASP A 43 3.34 -11.88 3.89
C ASP A 43 4.51 -12.41 3.05
N LEU A 44 4.77 -11.78 1.91
CA LEU A 44 5.94 -12.05 1.07
C LEU A 44 7.05 -11.06 1.43
N ARG A 45 7.95 -11.44 2.34
CA ARG A 45 9.02 -10.55 2.84
C ARG A 45 10.39 -11.03 2.41
N MET A 46 11.24 -10.10 1.96
CA MET A 46 12.66 -10.39 1.78
C MET A 46 13.21 -11.04 3.05
N PRO A 47 13.99 -12.13 2.95
CA PRO A 47 14.74 -12.64 4.10
C PRO A 47 15.72 -11.56 4.56
N SER A 48 16.33 -11.70 5.73
CA SER A 48 17.20 -10.67 6.33
C SER A 48 18.38 -10.26 5.44
N VAL A 49 18.15 -9.34 4.53
CA VAL A 49 19.11 -8.80 3.56
C VAL A 49 19.67 -7.49 4.06
N ARG A 50 20.93 -7.23 3.71
CA ARG A 50 21.60 -5.96 3.97
C ARG A 50 22.02 -5.34 2.65
N ILE A 51 21.56 -4.11 2.41
CA ILE A 51 21.86 -3.36 1.19
C ILE A 51 23.14 -2.56 1.42
N GLU A 52 24.22 -2.90 0.69
CA GLU A 52 25.51 -2.20 0.80
C GLU A 52 25.66 -1.08 -0.25
N LYS A 53 24.85 -1.08 -1.31
CA LYS A 53 24.94 -0.14 -2.43
C LYS A 53 23.56 0.37 -2.84
N ASN A 54 23.49 1.64 -3.19
CA ASN A 54 22.29 2.22 -3.79
C ASN A 54 21.97 1.54 -5.13
N ASP A 55 20.70 1.56 -5.51
CA ASP A 55 20.18 0.97 -6.75
C ASP A 55 20.45 -0.55 -6.89
N THR A 56 20.65 -1.25 -5.76
CA THR A 56 20.75 -2.71 -5.74
C THR A 56 19.37 -3.32 -5.98
N TYR A 57 19.31 -4.26 -6.92
CA TYR A 57 18.14 -5.11 -7.14
C TYR A 57 18.37 -6.41 -6.39
N LEU A 58 17.40 -6.79 -5.56
CA LEU A 58 17.41 -8.06 -4.84
C LEU A 58 16.13 -8.81 -5.17
N CYS A 59 16.25 -10.13 -5.28
CA CYS A 59 15.14 -11.02 -5.56
C CYS A 59 15.02 -12.09 -4.48
N THR A 60 13.81 -12.62 -4.32
CA THR A 60 13.47 -13.79 -3.49
C THR A 60 12.31 -14.51 -4.18
N ALA A 61 12.14 -15.80 -3.91
CA ALA A 61 11.01 -16.57 -4.41
C ALA A 61 10.23 -17.21 -3.25
N PHE A 62 8.93 -17.40 -3.46
CA PHE A 62 8.04 -18.08 -2.52
C PHE A 62 7.26 -19.14 -3.30
N PRO A 63 7.36 -20.42 -2.92
CA PRO A 63 6.56 -21.46 -3.54
C PRO A 63 5.08 -21.27 -3.18
N LEU A 64 4.21 -21.52 -4.14
CA LEU A 64 2.77 -21.72 -3.91
C LEU A 64 2.49 -23.23 -3.96
N ASP A 65 1.36 -23.64 -3.36
CA ASP A 65 0.90 -25.01 -3.53
C ASP A 65 0.50 -25.22 -5.00
N ALA A 66 1.05 -26.26 -5.61
CA ALA A 66 0.78 -26.59 -7.01
C ALA A 66 -0.50 -27.42 -7.19
N ASP A 67 -1.01 -28.02 -6.11
CA ASP A 67 -2.21 -28.85 -6.13
C ASP A 67 -3.50 -28.01 -5.96
N GLU A 68 -3.37 -26.72 -5.65
CA GLU A 68 -4.48 -25.79 -5.47
C GLU A 68 -4.45 -24.64 -6.51
N GLU A 69 -5.63 -24.27 -7.04
CA GLU A 69 -5.77 -23.06 -7.84
C GLU A 69 -5.93 -21.84 -6.92
N HIS A 70 -4.98 -20.91 -7.00
CA HIS A 70 -5.00 -19.67 -6.23
C HIS A 70 -5.32 -18.45 -7.10
N TYR A 71 -6.05 -17.49 -6.52
CA TYR A 71 -6.36 -16.20 -7.14
C TYR A 71 -5.85 -15.06 -6.26
N ILE A 72 -5.03 -14.18 -6.84
CA ILE A 72 -4.58 -12.98 -6.15
C ILE A 72 -5.66 -11.89 -6.32
N VAL A 73 -6.32 -11.54 -5.22
CA VAL A 73 -7.45 -10.59 -5.22
C VAL A 73 -7.11 -9.21 -4.65
N SER A 74 -5.97 -9.07 -3.97
CA SER A 74 -5.52 -7.82 -3.35
C SER A 74 -4.02 -7.82 -3.11
N PHE A 75 -3.44 -6.62 -2.98
CA PHE A 75 -2.05 -6.40 -2.59
C PHE A 75 -1.98 -5.35 -1.48
N GLU A 76 -1.12 -5.60 -0.49
CA GLU A 76 -0.77 -4.63 0.54
C GLU A 76 0.76 -4.47 0.58
N PRO A 77 1.30 -3.29 0.24
CA PRO A 77 2.75 -3.09 0.22
C PRO A 77 3.31 -2.95 1.65
N LEU A 78 4.26 -3.82 2.00
CA LEU A 78 4.96 -3.81 3.30
C LEU A 78 6.39 -3.29 3.13
N ALA A 79 6.53 -1.99 2.86
CA ALA A 79 7.82 -1.39 2.50
C ALA A 79 8.36 -0.41 3.56
N ASN A 80 9.68 -0.45 3.79
CA ASN A 80 10.40 0.65 4.42
C ASN A 80 10.66 1.74 3.37
N GLN A 81 9.89 2.82 3.44
CA GLN A 81 9.89 3.91 2.45
C GLN A 81 11.24 4.62 2.29
N HIS A 82 12.16 4.49 3.26
CA HIS A 82 13.48 5.12 3.17
C HIS A 82 14.51 4.29 2.40
N GLN A 83 14.24 2.99 2.19
CA GLN A 83 15.19 2.05 1.59
C GLN A 83 14.67 1.44 0.27
N ILE A 84 13.35 1.34 0.12
CA ILE A 84 12.72 0.65 -1.01
C ILE A 84 12.14 1.68 -1.98
N HIS A 85 12.68 1.72 -3.19
CA HIS A 85 12.19 2.58 -4.26
C HIS A 85 11.05 1.93 -5.06
N HIS A 86 11.18 0.65 -5.37
CA HIS A 86 10.20 -0.13 -6.11
C HIS A 86 10.14 -1.57 -5.60
N MET A 87 8.95 -2.17 -5.69
CA MET A 87 8.73 -3.60 -5.48
C MET A 87 8.02 -4.14 -6.71
N LEU A 88 8.44 -5.30 -7.19
CA LEU A 88 7.85 -6.00 -8.33
C LEU A 88 7.53 -7.43 -7.91
N LEU A 89 6.40 -7.95 -8.37
CA LEU A 89 5.97 -9.32 -8.11
C LEU A 89 5.67 -10.01 -9.44
N PHE A 90 6.15 -11.24 -9.59
CA PHE A 90 6.00 -12.05 -10.79
C PHE A 90 5.55 -13.46 -10.42
N GLY A 91 4.75 -14.08 -11.29
CA GLY A 91 4.51 -15.53 -11.25
C GLY A 91 5.51 -16.24 -12.17
N CYS A 92 6.07 -17.35 -11.71
CA CYS A 92 6.99 -18.19 -12.50
C CYS A 92 6.94 -19.63 -12.01
N GLU A 93 7.34 -20.58 -12.87
CA GLU A 93 7.50 -22.00 -12.50
C GLU A 93 8.88 -22.28 -11.90
N MET A 94 9.91 -21.56 -12.33
CA MET A 94 11.29 -21.73 -11.86
C MET A 94 11.89 -20.38 -11.45
N PRO A 95 12.42 -20.25 -10.22
CA PRO A 95 13.08 -19.03 -9.78
C PRO A 95 14.47 -18.88 -10.42
N GLY A 96 15.03 -17.67 -10.32
CA GLY A 96 16.38 -17.39 -10.85
C GLY A 96 17.52 -17.96 -10.01
N SER A 97 17.24 -18.39 -8.78
CA SER A 97 18.19 -18.98 -7.84
C SER A 97 17.44 -19.79 -6.77
N ASP A 98 18.11 -20.77 -6.17
CA ASP A 98 17.65 -21.49 -4.96
C ASP A 98 18.11 -20.79 -3.67
N GLU A 99 18.95 -19.76 -3.78
CA GLU A 99 19.37 -18.96 -2.64
C GLU A 99 18.19 -18.16 -2.06
N PRO A 100 18.11 -17.98 -0.73
CA PRO A 100 17.01 -17.24 -0.10
C PRO A 100 16.84 -15.82 -0.66
N ALA A 101 17.96 -15.17 -1.02
CA ALA A 101 17.96 -13.93 -1.76
C ALA A 101 19.17 -13.88 -2.69
N TRP A 102 19.00 -13.25 -3.85
CA TRP A 102 20.05 -13.08 -4.86
C TRP A 102 20.02 -11.71 -5.52
#